data_AF-A0A2C9KV82-F1
#
_entry.id   AF-A0A2C9KV82-F1
#
_cell.length_a   1.000
_cell.length_b   1.000
_cell.length_c   1.000
_cell.angle_alpha   90.00
_cell.angle_beta   90.00
_cell.angle_gamma   90.00
#
_symmetry.space_group_name_H-M   'P 1'
#
loop_
_entity.id
_entity.type
_entity.pdbx_description
1 polymer ?
#
loop_
_entity_poly.entity_id
_entity_poly.type
_entity_poly.pdbx_seq_one_letter_code
_entity_poly.pdbx_strand_id
1 'polypeptide(L)'
;MATSFNCEFETQQMIQKRNISIGLNDHKEIEISLDIEKLEKKTSTGGDLMASVLDALDPDMRNTISKDPRLYHVVNGKENFISKEQNIEAVLICFQEPDPFVLKIRF
;
A
#
# COMPACT_ATOMS: atom_id res chain seq x y z
N MET A 1 40.20 -0.68 -8.61
CA MET A 1 39.78 -0.08 -7.32
C MET A 1 38.37 0.45 -7.52
N ALA A 2 37.40 -0.10 -6.81
CA ALA A 2 36.00 0.28 -6.91
C ALA A 2 35.76 1.57 -6.14
N THR A 3 35.38 2.65 -6.82
CA THR A 3 34.75 3.81 -6.20
C THR A 3 33.26 3.55 -6.15
N SER A 4 32.82 3.16 -4.96
CA SER A 4 31.45 2.91 -4.56
C SER A 4 30.53 4.09 -4.92
N PHE A 5 29.39 3.78 -5.54
CA PHE A 5 28.21 4.64 -5.57
C PHE A 5 27.77 4.89 -4.12
N ASN A 6 28.21 6.00 -3.53
CA ASN A 6 27.62 6.53 -2.31
C ASN A 6 26.23 7.04 -2.69
N CYS A 7 25.21 6.27 -2.34
CA CYS A 7 23.86 6.80 -2.16
C CYS A 7 23.96 7.73 -0.94
N GLU A 8 24.29 9.00 -1.19
CA GLU A 8 24.24 10.02 -0.15
C GLU A 8 22.84 10.03 0.42
N PHE A 9 22.76 9.61 1.67
CA PHE A 9 21.58 9.56 2.52
C PHE A 9 21.24 11.01 2.90
N GLU A 10 20.97 11.85 1.90
CA GLU A 10 20.30 13.12 2.12
C GLU A 10 18.94 12.79 2.74
N THR A 11 18.66 13.45 3.85
CA THR A 11 17.42 13.42 4.62
C THR A 11 16.19 13.57 3.71
N GLN A 12 15.76 12.46 3.13
CA GLN A 12 14.51 12.37 2.39
C GLN A 12 13.40 12.44 3.43
N GLN A 13 12.58 13.47 3.30
CA GLN A 13 11.41 13.74 4.11
C GLN A 13 10.69 12.42 4.41
N MET A 14 10.59 12.08 5.70
CA MET A 14 9.78 10.99 6.18
C MET A 14 8.42 11.09 5.51
N ILE A 15 8.11 10.17 4.60
CA ILE A 15 6.78 10.07 3.99
C ILE A 15 5.87 9.49 5.08
N GLN A 16 5.47 10.34 6.04
CA GLN A 16 4.66 9.95 7.19
C GLN A 16 3.33 9.37 6.73
N LYS A 17 2.69 10.02 5.76
CA LYS A 17 1.41 9.62 5.21
C LYS A 17 1.42 9.80 3.71
N ARG A 18 0.92 8.78 3.01
CA ARG A 18 0.74 8.83 1.57
C ARG A 18 -0.73 8.64 1.24
N ASN A 19 -1.23 9.48 0.35
CA ASN A 19 -2.56 9.31 -0.20
C ASN A 19 -2.51 8.17 -1.21
N ILE A 20 -3.33 7.15 -0.97
CA ILE A 20 -3.47 5.99 -1.82
C ILE A 20 -4.91 5.90 -2.24
N SER A 21 -5.12 5.68 -3.53
CA SER A 21 -6.46 5.47 -4.06
C SER A 21 -6.83 4.00 -3.84
N ILE A 22 -7.94 3.75 -3.16
CA ILE A 22 -8.53 2.43 -2.95
C ILE A 22 -9.74 2.29 -3.86
N GLY A 23 -9.66 1.41 -4.84
CA GLY A 23 -10.81 0.98 -5.63
C GLY A 23 -11.62 -0.08 -4.87
N LEU A 24 -12.89 0.22 -4.57
CA LEU A 24 -13.84 -0.75 -4.02
C LEU A 24 -14.72 -1.30 -5.15
N ASN A 25 -14.54 -2.58 -5.50
CA ASN A 25 -15.40 -3.39 -6.36
C ASN A 25 -15.98 -2.63 -7.59
N ASP A 26 -15.13 -1.93 -8.35
CA ASP A 26 -15.45 -1.20 -9.60
C ASP A 26 -16.37 0.04 -9.50
N HIS A 27 -16.89 0.40 -8.33
CA HIS A 27 -17.90 1.47 -8.24
C HIS A 27 -17.40 2.79 -7.62
N LYS A 28 -16.31 2.79 -6.84
CA LYS A 28 -15.70 4.00 -6.28
C LYS A 28 -14.21 3.80 -5.98
N GLU A 29 -13.38 4.67 -6.54
CA GLU A 29 -12.04 4.94 -6.01
C GLU A 29 -12.17 5.98 -4.89
N ILE A 30 -11.61 5.68 -3.73
CA ILE A 30 -11.55 6.60 -2.59
C ILE A 30 -10.10 6.84 -2.23
N GLU A 31 -9.74 8.09 -1.97
CA GLU A 31 -8.42 8.41 -1.45
C GLU A 31 -8.42 8.21 0.06
N ILE A 32 -7.53 7.35 0.53
CA ILE A 32 -7.23 7.20 1.96
C ILE A 32 -5.80 7.65 2.21
N SER A 33 -5.54 8.21 3.40
CA SER A 33 -4.17 8.47 3.84
C SER A 33 -3.68 7.29 4.66
N LEU A 34 -2.75 6.50 4.11
CA LEU A 34 -2.08 5.44 4.86
C LEU A 34 -0.78 5.95 5.46
N ASP A 35 -0.52 5.47 6.67
CA ASP A 35 0.68 5.74 7.44
C ASP A 35 1.77 4.74 7.01
N ILE A 36 2.57 5.13 6.01
CA ILE A 36 3.60 4.27 5.42
C ILE A 36 4.73 3.98 6.42
N GLU A 37 4.98 4.87 7.38
CA GLU A 37 5.98 4.66 8.44
C GLU A 37 5.69 3.40 9.29
N LYS A 38 4.42 3.13 9.58
CA LYS A 38 4.03 1.89 10.28
C LYS A 38 4.27 0.65 9.42
N LEU A 39 4.12 0.78 8.11
CA LEU A 39 4.22 -0.30 7.13
C LEU A 39 5.66 -0.54 6.67
N GLU A 40 6.55 0.46 6.67
CA GLU A 40 7.99 0.33 6.38
C GLU A 40 8.77 -0.42 7.47
N LYS A 41 8.10 -0.82 8.56
CA LYS A 41 8.69 -1.79 9.48
C LYS A 41 8.96 -3.08 8.71
N LYS A 42 10.22 -3.54 8.70
CA LYS A 42 10.74 -4.77 8.04
C LYS A 42 9.94 -6.07 8.21
N THR A 43 8.91 -6.07 9.05
CA THR A 43 8.06 -7.22 9.38
C THR A 43 6.64 -7.08 8.87
N SER A 44 6.29 -5.97 8.23
CA SER A 44 4.93 -5.75 7.75
C SER A 44 4.60 -6.71 6.62
N THR A 45 3.42 -7.29 6.72
CA THR A 45 2.88 -8.24 5.77
C THR A 45 1.70 -7.65 5.01
N GLY A 46 1.20 -8.35 4.00
CA GLY A 46 -0.01 -7.97 3.30
C GLY A 46 -1.22 -7.88 4.23
N GLY A 47 -1.21 -8.66 5.33
CA GLY A 47 -2.19 -8.57 6.40
C GLY A 47 -2.12 -7.24 7.14
N ASP A 48 -0.92 -6.72 7.42
CA ASP A 48 -0.72 -5.42 8.06
C ASP A 48 -1.14 -4.26 7.14
N LEU A 49 -0.80 -4.36 5.85
CA LEU A 49 -1.25 -3.40 4.83
C LEU A 49 -2.78 -3.39 4.74
N MET A 50 -3.39 -4.57 4.62
CA MET A 50 -4.85 -4.70 4.60
C MET A 50 -5.49 -4.16 5.87
N ALA A 51 -4.94 -4.47 7.04
CA ALA A 51 -5.44 -3.96 8.31
C ALA A 51 -5.38 -2.42 8.35
N SER A 52 -4.29 -1.83 7.89
CA SER A 52 -4.12 -0.37 7.80
C SER A 52 -5.10 0.26 6.81
N VAL A 53 -5.34 -0.40 5.66
CA VAL A 53 -6.34 0.04 4.68
C VAL A 53 -7.74 0.00 5.30
N LEU A 54 -8.12 -1.13 5.93
CA LEU A 54 -9.42 -1.29 6.59
C LEU A 54 -9.62 -0.34 7.77
N ASP A 55 -8.54 0.03 8.48
CA ASP A 55 -8.57 1.01 9.57
C ASP A 55 -8.75 2.45 9.06
N ALA A 56 -8.16 2.76 7.90
CA ALA A 56 -8.30 4.06 7.23
C ALA A 56 -9.61 4.20 6.43
N LEU A 57 -10.34 3.11 6.21
CA LEU A 57 -11.65 3.11 5.59
C LEU A 57 -12.74 3.50 6.59
N ASP A 58 -13.79 4.17 6.09
CA ASP A 58 -14.96 4.46 6.89
C ASP A 58 -15.57 3.18 7.49
N PRO A 59 -16.05 3.22 8.74
CA PRO A 59 -16.62 2.05 9.40
C PRO A 59 -17.80 1.45 8.63
N ASP A 60 -18.57 2.27 7.93
CA ASP A 60 -19.69 1.84 7.07
C ASP A 60 -19.19 1.01 5.87
N MET A 61 -18.08 1.45 5.24
CA MET A 61 -17.41 0.75 4.14
C MET A 61 -16.74 -0.52 4.62
N ARG A 62 -16.04 -0.47 5.75
CA ARG A 62 -15.44 -1.64 6.39
C ARG A 62 -16.48 -2.73 6.68
N ASN A 63 -17.71 -2.35 7.01
CA ASN A 63 -18.81 -3.27 7.27
C ASN A 63 -19.42 -3.86 5.98
N THR A 64 -19.28 -3.16 4.85
CA THR A 64 -19.70 -3.65 3.52
C THR A 64 -18.67 -4.60 2.90
N ILE A 65 -17.39 -4.45 3.26
CA ILE A 65 -16.33 -5.33 2.83
C ILE A 65 -16.53 -6.71 3.50
N SER A 66 -16.70 -7.75 2.66
CA SER A 66 -16.97 -9.13 3.10
C SER A 66 -15.92 -9.67 4.08
N LYS A 67 -16.21 -10.79 4.76
CA LYS A 67 -15.35 -11.40 5.79
C LYS A 67 -13.94 -11.77 5.31
N ASP A 68 -13.70 -11.88 4.01
CA ASP A 68 -12.39 -12.19 3.44
C ASP A 68 -12.05 -11.24 2.27
N PRO A 69 -11.66 -9.99 2.55
CA PRO A 69 -11.26 -9.08 1.50
C PRO A 69 -9.95 -9.53 0.88
N ARG A 70 -9.84 -9.37 -0.44
CA ARG A 70 -8.62 -9.59 -1.20
C ARG A 70 -8.06 -8.25 -1.63
N LEU A 71 -6.81 -7.99 -1.24
CA LEU A 71 -6.09 -6.77 -1.60
C LEU A 71 -5.32 -7.01 -2.89
N TYR A 72 -5.45 -6.08 -3.81
CA TYR A 72 -4.69 -6.05 -5.06
C TYR A 72 -3.98 -4.70 -5.15
N HIS A 73 -2.77 -4.67 -5.67
CA HIS A 73 -2.12 -3.43 -6.08
C HIS A 73 -2.03 -3.36 -7.60
N VAL A 74 -2.25 -2.18 -8.14
CA VAL A 74 -2.15 -1.92 -9.58
C VAL A 74 -0.79 -1.29 -9.86
N VAL A 75 0.04 -1.97 -10.63
CA VAL A 75 1.35 -1.44 -11.08
C VAL A 75 1.38 -1.54 -12.60
N ASN A 76 1.62 -0.42 -13.28
CA ASN A 76 1.60 -0.34 -14.75
C ASN A 76 0.31 -0.91 -15.37
N GLY A 77 -0.84 -0.64 -14.74
CA GLY A 77 -2.15 -1.15 -15.17
C GLY A 77 -2.39 -2.65 -14.94
N LYS A 78 -1.47 -3.36 -14.27
CA LYS A 78 -1.63 -4.77 -13.90
C LYS A 78 -1.99 -4.91 -12.43
N GLU A 79 -3.11 -5.59 -12.17
CA GLU A 79 -3.55 -5.97 -10.83
C GLU A 79 -2.75 -7.17 -10.32
N ASN A 80 -2.05 -6.99 -9.21
CA ASN A 80 -1.28 -8.03 -8.53
C ASN A 80 -1.89 -8.28 -7.17
N PHE A 81 -2.18 -9.55 -6.87
CA PHE A 81 -2.74 -9.95 -5.58
C PHE A 81 -1.69 -9.86 -4.47
N ILE A 82 -2.05 -9.23 -3.36
CA ILE A 82 -1.23 -9.17 -2.14
C ILE A 82 -1.77 -10.22 -1.16
N SER A 83 -0.99 -11.27 -0.92
CA SER A 83 -1.36 -12.27 0.09
C SER A 83 -1.15 -11.73 1.50
N LYS A 84 -1.96 -12.18 2.47
CA LYS A 84 -1.85 -11.73 3.87
C LYS A 84 -0.46 -12.01 4.47
N GLU A 85 0.18 -13.10 4.07
CA GLU A 85 1.52 -13.50 4.53
C GLU A 85 2.65 -12.95 3.66
N GLN A 86 2.31 -12.28 2.54
CA GLN A 86 3.31 -11.74 1.63
C GLN A 86 4.01 -10.56 2.29
N ASN A 87 5.34 -10.51 2.17
CA ASN A 87 6.11 -9.36 2.59
C ASN A 87 5.80 -8.17 1.67
N ILE A 88 5.36 -7.05 2.25
CA ILE A 88 4.97 -5.85 1.49
C ILE A 88 6.14 -4.92 1.20
N GLU A 89 7.37 -5.20 1.63
CA GLU A 89 8.55 -4.36 1.37
C GLU A 89 8.74 -4.13 -0.14
N ALA A 90 8.62 -5.19 -0.94
CA ALA A 90 8.66 -5.09 -2.40
C ALA A 90 7.47 -4.27 -2.97
N VAL A 91 6.31 -4.36 -2.33
CA VAL A 91 5.12 -3.57 -2.71
C VAL A 91 5.38 -2.10 -2.39
N LEU A 92 5.89 -1.79 -1.19
CA LEU A 92 6.23 -0.45 -0.71
C LEU A 92 7.32 0.23 -1.55
N ILE A 93 8.30 -0.53 -2.05
CA ILE A 93 9.27 0.00 -3.02
C ILE A 93 8.56 0.49 -4.29
N CYS A 94 7.55 -0.24 -4.79
CA CYS A 94 6.71 0.22 -5.89
C CYS A 94 5.83 1.44 -5.54
N PHE A 95 5.68 1.82 -4.26
CA PHE A 95 5.05 3.10 -3.94
C PHE A 95 5.98 4.25 -4.32
N GLN A 96 7.31 4.12 -4.32
CA GLN A 96 8.23 5.25 -4.48
C GLN A 96 8.28 5.85 -5.90
N GLU A 97 7.69 5.20 -6.90
CA GLU A 97 7.59 5.73 -8.26
C GLU A 97 6.44 6.75 -8.43
N PRO A 98 6.52 7.68 -9.41
CA PRO A 98 5.66 8.88 -9.47
C PRO A 98 4.18 8.61 -9.79
N ASP A 99 3.81 7.37 -10.09
CA ASP A 99 2.44 7.01 -10.44
C ASP A 99 1.51 6.95 -9.21
N PRO A 100 0.21 7.28 -9.38
CA PRO A 100 -0.76 7.11 -8.32
C PRO A 100 -0.86 5.62 -7.98
N PHE A 101 -0.39 5.26 -6.79
CA PHE A 101 -0.51 3.90 -6.30
C PHE A 101 -1.98 3.61 -6.02
N VAL A 102 -2.56 2.69 -6.80
CA VAL A 102 -3.95 2.27 -6.65
C VAL A 102 -3.98 0.88 -6.01
N LEU A 103 -4.57 0.78 -4.83
CA LEU A 103 -4.97 -0.50 -4.27
C LEU A 103 -6.42 -0.77 -4.67
N LYS A 104 -6.77 -2.04 -4.84
CA LYS A 104 -8.15 -2.46 -5.04
C LYS A 104 -8.50 -3.52 -4.03
N ILE A 105 -9.65 -3.37 -3.39
CA ILE A 105 -10.21 -4.38 -2.51
C ILE A 105 -11.37 -5.04 -3.24
N ARG A 106 -11.29 -6.36 -3.39
CA ARG A 106 -12.40 -7.18 -3.90
C ARG A 106 -12.88 -8.13 -2.82
N PHE A 107 -14.18 -8.37 -2.78
CA PHE A 107 -14.85 -9.14 -1.74
C PHE A 107 -16.11 -9.84 -2.29
#